data_AF-M7D128-F1
#
_entry.id   AF-M7D128-F1
#
_cell.length_a   1.000
_cell.length_b   1.000
_cell.length_c   1.000
_cell.angle_alpha   90.00
_cell.angle_beta   90.00
_cell.angle_gamma   90.00
#
_symmetry.space_group_name_H-M   'P 1'
#
loop_
_entity.id
_entity.type
_entity.pdbx_description
1 polymer ?
#
loop_
_entity_poly.entity_id
_entity_poly.type
_entity_poly.pdbx_seq_one_letter_code
_entity_poly.pdbx_strand_id
1 'polypeptide(L)'
;MTNQSETLPERMTSTKAWVTYLSKVELPVLANTLKRINELTDSSNSTVNELANVILNDAQLTSQVLRLSNTVFYNQTRTQVSTVSRAITLIGFDAVKSMAISSLLVDSLLKRNDRPHLLRCLARAIHAAVQARYLMPKRNENALEEVFIGALLMNIGELAFWSCETPQASELEERLRLEEPPVEAQKAALHTTFPEITRGLVEAWSLGPFIRDVVSPGQPNSMASSLVRHSVEMARLAEQGWRGAEIDKVLDSLSKDTGEPPATLRDRVKVNAGEAAKVAVSLGIPQVTAMMPGNQEESGPEKAPDIDPNLQLQILRDLTLSLAEKPDINEICQLVIEGIHRAVGMQRVALLMSDRTGQLLLPRKLGGRGTEAWRDNLILNKDRSGPLGCLLPETGCVIYQPPANAPGVDFDRWLGKVPALTGTLRAGDRLVGLFYADNAAAGYTPSAEQLTAFEHFIQNAQLCLTLLSSRG
;
A
#
# COMPACT_ATOMS: atom_id res chain seq x y z
N MET A 1 -20.59 -0.06 -35.01
CA MET A 1 -21.26 -1.37 -34.81
C MET A 1 -20.25 -2.23 -34.06
N THR A 2 -20.37 -2.52 -32.78
CA THR A 2 -21.55 -2.80 -31.95
C THR A 2 -21.24 -2.33 -30.53
N ASN A 3 -22.04 -1.41 -30.00
CA ASN A 3 -22.14 -1.18 -28.56
C ASN A 3 -22.69 -2.48 -27.96
N GLN A 4 -21.83 -3.30 -27.35
CA GLN A 4 -22.30 -4.21 -26.33
C GLN A 4 -22.57 -3.36 -25.10
N SER A 5 -23.84 -3.09 -24.85
CA SER A 5 -24.31 -2.70 -23.53
C SER A 5 -23.88 -3.79 -22.55
N GLU A 6 -22.79 -3.58 -21.83
CA GLU A 6 -22.42 -4.39 -20.66
C GLU A 6 -23.56 -4.27 -19.65
N THR A 7 -24.44 -5.27 -19.65
CA THR A 7 -25.39 -5.47 -18.57
C THR A 7 -24.56 -5.69 -17.30
N LEU A 8 -24.54 -4.70 -16.43
CA LEU A 8 -23.97 -4.82 -15.08
C LEU A 8 -24.49 -6.12 -14.44
N PRO A 9 -23.61 -6.93 -13.83
CA PRO A 9 -24.01 -8.21 -13.27
C PRO A 9 -25.13 -8.02 -12.24
N GLU A 10 -26.11 -8.93 -12.25
CA GLU A 10 -27.17 -8.95 -11.23
C GLU A 10 -26.55 -8.99 -9.83
N ARG A 11 -27.14 -8.24 -8.89
CA ARG A 11 -26.67 -8.16 -7.51
C ARG A 11 -26.64 -9.57 -6.90
N MET A 12 -25.45 -10.03 -6.50
CA MET A 12 -25.27 -11.28 -5.79
C MET A 12 -25.75 -11.14 -4.34
N THR A 13 -26.65 -12.04 -3.93
CA THR A 13 -27.31 -12.00 -2.61
C THR A 13 -26.96 -13.19 -1.71
N SER A 14 -26.00 -14.03 -2.10
CA SER A 14 -25.56 -15.18 -1.30
C SER A 14 -24.11 -15.59 -1.61
N THR A 15 -23.50 -16.34 -0.69
CA THR A 15 -22.17 -16.95 -0.89
C THR A 15 -22.11 -17.78 -2.17
N LYS A 16 -23.13 -18.60 -2.44
CA LYS A 16 -23.19 -19.47 -3.62
C LYS A 16 -23.23 -18.66 -4.93
N ALA A 17 -23.94 -17.53 -4.93
CA ALA A 17 -23.98 -16.63 -6.09
C ALA A 17 -22.59 -16.02 -6.34
N TRP A 18 -21.93 -15.51 -5.30
CA TRP A 18 -20.56 -14.99 -5.40
C TRP A 18 -19.57 -16.04 -5.89
N VAL A 19 -19.56 -17.23 -5.30
CA VAL A 19 -18.67 -18.34 -5.70
C VAL A 19 -18.89 -18.73 -7.16
N THR A 20 -20.14 -18.81 -7.59
CA THR A 20 -20.48 -19.16 -8.98
C THR A 20 -20.00 -18.08 -9.95
N TYR A 21 -20.24 -16.81 -9.63
CA TYR A 21 -19.80 -15.68 -10.44
C TYR A 21 -18.28 -15.62 -10.55
N LEU A 22 -17.58 -15.60 -9.42
CA LEU A 22 -16.13 -15.52 -9.37
C LEU A 22 -15.47 -16.70 -10.10
N SER A 23 -15.98 -17.92 -9.88
CA SER A 23 -15.41 -19.12 -10.50
C SER A 23 -15.68 -19.25 -12.00
N LYS A 24 -16.84 -18.78 -12.50
CA LYS A 24 -17.25 -19.05 -13.90
C LYS A 24 -17.13 -17.84 -14.81
N VAL A 25 -17.29 -16.64 -14.28
CA VAL A 25 -17.35 -15.40 -15.05
C VAL A 25 -16.04 -14.63 -14.94
N GLU A 26 -15.60 -14.36 -13.73
CA GLU A 26 -14.48 -13.44 -13.50
C GLU A 26 -13.10 -14.08 -13.64
N LEU A 27 -12.93 -15.24 -12.98
CA LEU A 27 -11.66 -15.93 -12.86
C LEU A 27 -11.68 -17.36 -13.45
N PRO A 28 -12.26 -17.61 -14.64
CA PRO A 28 -12.29 -18.96 -15.21
C PRO A 28 -10.90 -19.49 -15.56
N VAL A 29 -9.98 -18.60 -15.98
CA VAL A 29 -8.59 -18.95 -16.27
C VAL A 29 -7.86 -19.35 -14.99
N LEU A 30 -8.03 -18.60 -13.91
CA LEU A 30 -7.46 -18.96 -12.61
C LEU A 30 -8.04 -20.26 -12.08
N ALA A 31 -9.35 -20.46 -12.17
CA ALA A 31 -10.01 -21.68 -11.75
C ALA A 31 -9.44 -22.91 -12.48
N ASN A 32 -9.25 -22.83 -13.80
CA ASN A 32 -8.64 -23.89 -14.59
C ASN A 32 -7.17 -24.11 -14.23
N THR A 33 -6.44 -23.01 -14.01
CA THR A 33 -5.04 -23.06 -13.61
C THR A 33 -4.90 -23.75 -12.25
N LEU A 34 -5.66 -23.33 -11.25
CA LEU A 34 -5.64 -23.93 -9.90
C LEU A 34 -6.10 -25.38 -9.87
N LYS A 35 -7.06 -25.78 -10.71
CA LYS A 35 -7.43 -27.21 -10.88
C LYS A 35 -6.30 -28.03 -11.46
N ARG A 36 -5.69 -27.54 -12.53
CA ARG A 36 -4.53 -28.19 -13.17
C ARG A 36 -3.33 -28.24 -12.24
N ILE A 37 -3.16 -27.22 -11.40
CA ILE A 37 -2.17 -27.20 -10.33
C ILE A 37 -2.46 -28.29 -9.31
N ASN A 38 -3.71 -28.42 -8.86
CA ASN A 38 -4.10 -29.45 -7.90
C ASN A 38 -3.85 -30.87 -8.44
N GLU A 39 -4.20 -31.11 -9.72
CA GLU A 39 -3.88 -32.35 -10.43
C GLU A 39 -2.36 -32.61 -10.47
N LEU A 40 -1.55 -31.56 -10.62
CA LEU A 40 -0.09 -31.68 -10.60
C LEU A 40 0.48 -31.86 -9.18
N THR A 41 -0.18 -31.41 -8.11
CA THR A 41 0.25 -31.61 -6.69
C THR A 41 -0.19 -32.95 -6.12
N ASP A 42 -1.37 -33.44 -6.50
CA ASP A 42 -1.86 -34.74 -6.04
C ASP A 42 -1.22 -35.91 -6.80
N SER A 43 -0.71 -35.67 -8.02
CA SER A 43 0.02 -36.68 -8.78
C SER A 43 1.52 -36.61 -8.55
N SER A 44 2.06 -37.60 -7.85
CA SER A 44 3.50 -37.90 -7.80
C SER A 44 4.12 -38.28 -9.17
N ASN A 45 3.33 -38.21 -10.26
CA ASN A 45 3.69 -38.59 -11.62
C ASN A 45 3.70 -37.43 -12.63
N SER A 46 3.49 -36.18 -12.19
CA SER A 46 3.67 -35.02 -13.08
C SER A 46 5.10 -35.01 -13.60
N THR A 47 5.29 -35.08 -14.92
CA THR A 47 6.66 -35.14 -15.44
C THR A 47 7.31 -33.76 -15.39
N VAL A 48 8.58 -33.71 -15.04
CA VAL A 48 9.44 -32.52 -15.11
C VAL A 48 9.29 -31.79 -16.46
N ASN A 49 9.10 -32.56 -17.53
CA ASN A 49 8.96 -32.05 -18.90
C ASN A 49 7.63 -31.34 -19.16
N GLU A 50 6.51 -31.82 -18.58
CA GLU A 50 5.21 -31.18 -18.75
C GLU A 50 5.17 -29.79 -18.10
N LEU A 51 5.67 -29.68 -16.86
CA LEU A 51 5.76 -28.39 -16.18
C LEU A 51 6.71 -27.44 -16.92
N ALA A 52 7.88 -27.94 -17.33
CA ALA A 52 8.84 -27.15 -18.08
C ALA A 52 8.23 -26.63 -19.39
N ASN A 53 7.46 -27.45 -20.12
CA ASN A 53 6.78 -27.04 -21.34
C ASN A 53 5.69 -25.98 -21.08
N VAL A 54 4.92 -26.12 -20.00
CA VAL A 54 3.92 -25.09 -19.62
C VAL A 54 4.60 -23.75 -19.36
N ILE A 55 5.70 -23.75 -18.60
CA ILE A 55 6.45 -22.53 -18.28
C ILE A 55 7.05 -21.93 -19.56
N LEU A 56 7.74 -22.74 -20.37
CA LEU A 56 8.47 -22.29 -21.56
C LEU A 56 7.57 -21.78 -22.70
N ASN A 57 6.30 -22.21 -22.75
CA ASN A 57 5.34 -21.72 -23.75
C ASN A 57 4.81 -20.31 -23.42
N ASP A 58 5.04 -19.79 -22.21
CA ASP A 58 4.67 -18.44 -21.81
C ASP A 58 5.94 -17.66 -21.43
N ALA A 59 6.30 -16.68 -22.26
CA ALA A 59 7.50 -15.88 -22.07
C ALA A 59 7.47 -15.04 -20.76
N GLN A 60 6.30 -14.57 -20.35
CA GLN A 60 6.13 -13.80 -19.12
C GLN A 60 6.30 -14.71 -17.91
N LEU A 61 5.65 -15.87 -17.91
CA LEU A 61 5.77 -16.88 -16.87
C LEU A 61 7.21 -17.38 -16.74
N THR A 62 7.87 -17.68 -17.87
CA THR A 62 9.29 -18.06 -17.90
C THR A 62 10.15 -16.99 -17.24
N SER A 63 9.95 -15.72 -17.59
CA SER A 63 10.72 -14.61 -17.02
C SER A 63 10.48 -14.47 -15.51
N GLN A 64 9.24 -14.57 -15.05
CA GLN A 64 8.88 -14.51 -13.63
C GLN A 64 9.51 -15.67 -12.84
N VAL A 65 9.41 -16.90 -13.34
CA VAL A 65 10.02 -18.09 -12.71
C VAL A 65 11.54 -17.94 -12.62
N LEU A 66 12.20 -17.46 -13.67
CA LEU A 66 13.66 -17.24 -13.65
C LEU A 66 14.06 -16.13 -12.67
N ARG A 67 13.30 -15.03 -12.58
CA ARG A 67 13.56 -13.99 -11.57
C ARG A 67 13.41 -14.54 -10.16
N LEU A 68 12.31 -15.25 -9.88
CA LEU A 68 12.08 -15.90 -8.58
C LEU A 68 13.19 -16.89 -8.23
N SER A 69 13.62 -17.69 -9.21
CA SER A 69 14.73 -18.65 -9.07
C SER A 69 16.07 -18.01 -8.70
N ASN A 70 16.25 -16.72 -8.97
CA ASN A 70 17.46 -15.97 -8.63
C ASN A 70 17.34 -15.16 -7.34
N THR A 71 16.18 -15.16 -6.67
CA THR A 71 16.02 -14.53 -5.36
C THR A 71 16.74 -15.34 -4.28
N VAL A 72 17.23 -14.67 -3.22
CA VAL A 72 17.83 -15.34 -2.06
C VAL A 72 16.82 -16.27 -1.37
N PHE A 73 15.52 -15.95 -1.49
CA PHE A 73 14.41 -16.76 -1.02
C PHE A 73 14.41 -18.20 -1.55
N TYR A 74 14.70 -18.40 -2.85
CA TYR A 74 14.75 -19.73 -3.46
C TYR A 74 16.18 -20.23 -3.69
N ASN A 75 17.15 -19.34 -3.86
CA ASN A 75 18.52 -19.67 -4.22
C ASN A 75 19.52 -19.07 -3.23
N GLN A 76 19.71 -19.79 -2.12
CA GLN A 76 20.65 -19.40 -1.06
C GLN A 76 22.11 -19.40 -1.54
N THR A 77 22.44 -20.23 -2.54
CA THR A 77 23.80 -20.31 -3.11
C THR A 77 24.17 -19.10 -3.98
N ARG A 78 23.17 -18.32 -4.41
CA ARG A 78 23.31 -17.19 -5.35
C ARG A 78 23.95 -17.58 -6.68
N THR A 79 23.92 -18.85 -7.04
CA THR A 79 24.38 -19.34 -8.35
C THR A 79 23.40 -18.89 -9.42
N GLN A 80 23.86 -18.18 -10.46
CA GLN A 80 22.96 -17.66 -11.48
C GLN A 80 22.18 -18.79 -12.19
N VAL A 81 20.86 -18.62 -12.27
CA VAL A 81 19.93 -19.51 -12.97
C VAL A 81 19.39 -18.80 -14.20
N SER A 82 19.71 -19.31 -15.39
CA SER A 82 19.30 -18.70 -16.67
C SER A 82 18.29 -19.54 -17.47
N THR A 83 18.00 -20.77 -17.05
CA THR A 83 17.06 -21.67 -17.75
C THR A 83 16.13 -22.38 -16.78
N VAL A 84 14.91 -22.73 -17.24
CA VAL A 84 13.91 -23.45 -16.43
C VAL A 84 14.43 -24.83 -16.02
N SER A 85 15.10 -25.56 -16.91
CA SER A 85 15.74 -26.83 -16.57
C SER A 85 16.78 -26.67 -15.46
N ARG A 86 17.61 -25.60 -15.51
CA ARG A 86 18.58 -25.32 -14.45
C ARG A 86 17.88 -25.00 -13.13
N ALA A 87 16.80 -24.22 -13.16
CA ALA A 87 15.99 -23.92 -11.97
C ALA A 87 15.48 -25.21 -11.32
N ILE A 88 14.92 -26.13 -12.11
CA ILE A 88 14.42 -27.42 -11.60
C ILE A 88 15.54 -28.24 -10.99
N THR A 89 16.73 -28.29 -11.62
CA THR A 89 17.86 -29.06 -11.08
C THR A 89 18.48 -28.45 -9.81
N LEU A 90 18.51 -27.12 -9.69
CA LEU A 90 19.19 -26.43 -8.60
C LEU A 90 18.27 -26.22 -7.39
N ILE A 91 17.00 -25.88 -7.65
CA ILE A 91 16.03 -25.46 -6.63
C ILE A 91 15.05 -26.59 -6.33
N GLY A 92 14.75 -27.43 -7.32
CA GLY A 92 13.79 -28.53 -7.20
C GLY A 92 12.51 -28.28 -8.00
N PHE A 93 11.87 -29.39 -8.37
CA PHE A 93 10.65 -29.38 -9.18
C PHE A 93 9.49 -28.67 -8.47
N ASP A 94 9.22 -29.03 -7.21
CA ASP A 94 8.09 -28.48 -6.45
C ASP A 94 8.23 -26.97 -6.20
N ALA A 95 9.44 -26.47 -5.97
CA ALA A 95 9.68 -25.04 -5.82
C ALA A 95 9.45 -24.28 -7.13
N VAL A 96 9.94 -24.78 -8.26
CA VAL A 96 9.68 -24.17 -9.59
C VAL A 96 8.19 -24.19 -9.92
N LYS A 97 7.50 -25.26 -9.53
CA LYS A 97 6.06 -25.37 -9.67
C LYS A 97 5.33 -24.30 -8.84
N SER A 98 5.66 -24.12 -7.56
CA SER A 98 5.12 -23.04 -6.73
C SER A 98 5.35 -21.66 -7.32
N MET A 99 6.57 -21.39 -7.84
CA MET A 99 6.85 -20.12 -8.51
C MET A 99 5.94 -19.88 -9.71
N ALA A 100 5.71 -20.91 -10.53
CA ALA A 100 4.83 -20.81 -11.68
C ALA A 100 3.37 -20.56 -11.25
N ILE A 101 2.92 -21.26 -10.20
CA ILE A 101 1.58 -21.10 -9.61
C ILE A 101 1.37 -19.65 -9.16
N SER A 102 2.28 -19.12 -8.34
CA SER A 102 2.16 -17.78 -7.79
C SER A 102 2.22 -16.71 -8.88
N SER A 103 3.06 -16.92 -9.89
CA SER A 103 3.17 -16.02 -11.05
C SER A 103 1.85 -15.97 -11.85
N LEU A 104 1.26 -17.13 -12.13
CA LEU A 104 -0.03 -17.22 -12.83
C LEU A 104 -1.19 -16.65 -12.00
N LEU A 105 -1.19 -16.87 -10.69
CA LEU A 105 -2.18 -16.30 -9.78
C LEU A 105 -2.16 -14.77 -9.81
N VAL A 106 -0.97 -14.18 -9.60
CA VAL A 106 -0.80 -12.72 -9.59
C VAL A 106 -1.19 -12.12 -10.93
N ASP A 107 -0.74 -12.72 -12.04
CA ASP A 107 -1.08 -12.25 -13.38
C ASP A 107 -2.59 -12.32 -13.66
N SER A 108 -3.25 -13.42 -13.27
CA SER A 108 -4.70 -13.55 -13.47
C SER A 108 -5.52 -12.57 -12.63
N LEU A 109 -5.06 -12.20 -11.44
CA LEU A 109 -5.75 -11.24 -10.57
C LEU A 109 -5.57 -9.80 -11.05
N LEU A 110 -4.40 -9.46 -11.59
CA LEU A 110 -4.08 -8.09 -12.02
C LEU A 110 -4.48 -7.77 -13.46
N LYS A 111 -4.70 -8.78 -14.31
CA LYS A 111 -5.11 -8.59 -15.70
C LYS A 111 -6.37 -7.73 -15.89
N ARG A 112 -7.23 -7.64 -14.87
CA ARG A 112 -8.53 -6.97 -14.96
C ARG A 112 -8.59 -5.65 -14.19
N ASN A 113 -7.84 -5.50 -13.10
CA ASN A 113 -7.88 -4.29 -12.28
C ASN A 113 -6.66 -4.17 -11.36
N ASP A 114 -6.19 -2.95 -11.09
CA ASP A 114 -5.06 -2.65 -10.20
C ASP A 114 -5.48 -1.80 -8.99
N ARG A 115 -6.72 -1.97 -8.52
CA ARG A 115 -7.27 -1.19 -7.39
C ARG A 115 -6.35 -1.24 -6.17
N PRO A 116 -6.22 -0.13 -5.42
CA PRO A 116 -5.41 -0.08 -4.20
C PRO A 116 -5.71 -1.19 -3.20
N HIS A 117 -6.99 -1.57 -3.06
CA HIS A 117 -7.42 -2.67 -2.19
C HIS A 117 -6.85 -4.02 -2.63
N LEU A 118 -6.95 -4.36 -3.93
CA LEU A 118 -6.38 -5.59 -4.46
C LEU A 118 -4.86 -5.63 -4.25
N LEU A 119 -4.16 -4.53 -4.54
CA LEU A 119 -2.72 -4.43 -4.36
C LEU A 119 -2.31 -4.65 -2.89
N ARG A 120 -3.06 -4.07 -1.94
CA ARG A 120 -2.83 -4.28 -0.50
C ARG A 120 -3.08 -5.74 -0.09
N CYS A 121 -4.16 -6.35 -0.58
CA CYS A 121 -4.45 -7.76 -0.32
C CYS A 121 -3.36 -8.67 -0.90
N LEU A 122 -2.86 -8.38 -2.10
CA LEU A 122 -1.74 -9.10 -2.72
C LEU A 122 -0.45 -8.95 -1.92
N ALA A 123 -0.14 -7.73 -1.44
CA ALA A 123 1.00 -7.48 -0.58
C ALA A 123 0.95 -8.36 0.68
N ARG A 124 -0.21 -8.39 1.34
CA ARG A 124 -0.45 -9.20 2.53
C ARG A 124 -0.31 -10.69 2.25
N ALA A 125 -0.91 -11.18 1.16
CA ALA A 125 -0.88 -12.59 0.80
C ALA A 125 0.54 -13.09 0.49
N ILE A 126 1.34 -12.30 -0.25
CA ILE A 126 2.74 -12.63 -0.55
C ILE A 126 3.59 -12.57 0.71
N HIS A 127 3.38 -11.55 1.55
CA HIS A 127 4.07 -11.46 2.83
C HIS A 127 3.79 -12.70 3.68
N ALA A 128 2.52 -13.08 3.85
CA ALA A 128 2.14 -14.27 4.59
C ALA A 128 2.74 -15.56 4.02
N ALA A 129 2.77 -15.70 2.69
CA ALA A 129 3.34 -16.86 2.01
C ALA A 129 4.83 -17.02 2.29
N VAL A 130 5.59 -15.92 2.18
CA VAL A 130 7.02 -15.90 2.49
C VAL A 130 7.26 -16.25 3.95
N GLN A 131 6.44 -15.72 4.86
CA GLN A 131 6.55 -16.03 6.29
C GLN A 131 6.27 -17.51 6.57
N ALA A 132 5.19 -18.05 6.01
CA ALA A 132 4.84 -19.44 6.19
C ALA A 132 5.97 -20.37 5.72
N ARG A 133 6.56 -20.09 4.56
CA ARG A 133 7.69 -20.87 4.02
C ARG A 133 8.95 -20.78 4.89
N TYR A 134 9.31 -19.60 5.39
CA TYR A 134 10.52 -19.45 6.23
C TYR A 134 10.37 -20.04 7.62
N LEU A 135 9.17 -19.96 8.20
CA LEU A 135 8.88 -20.47 9.53
C LEU A 135 8.71 -21.99 9.54
N MET A 136 8.35 -22.59 8.40
CA MET A 136 8.22 -24.02 8.28
C MET A 136 9.60 -24.71 8.44
N PRO A 137 9.75 -25.69 9.36
CA PRO A 137 11.02 -26.37 9.57
C PRO A 137 11.52 -27.05 8.28
N LYS A 138 12.81 -26.85 7.96
CA LYS A 138 13.49 -27.33 6.73
C LYS A 138 13.66 -28.86 6.61
N ARG A 139 12.66 -29.64 7.00
CA ARG A 139 12.71 -31.11 7.01
C ARG A 139 12.01 -31.74 5.80
N ASN A 140 11.21 -30.98 5.05
CA ASN A 140 10.48 -31.46 3.87
C ASN A 140 10.22 -30.31 2.88
N GLU A 141 10.88 -30.33 1.72
CA GLU A 141 10.74 -29.31 0.68
C GLU A 141 9.29 -29.17 0.19
N ASN A 142 8.57 -30.29 0.05
CA ASN A 142 7.17 -30.28 -0.40
C ASN A 142 6.29 -29.52 0.60
N ALA A 143 6.58 -29.66 1.89
CA ALA A 143 5.83 -28.97 2.94
C ALA A 143 6.11 -27.46 2.93
N LEU A 144 7.33 -27.02 2.58
CA LEU A 144 7.67 -25.59 2.42
C LEU A 144 6.84 -24.94 1.29
N GLU A 145 6.68 -25.68 0.20
CA GLU A 145 5.93 -25.22 -0.96
C GLU A 145 4.42 -25.27 -0.73
N GLU A 146 3.93 -26.31 -0.05
CA GLU A 146 2.53 -26.45 0.34
C GLU A 146 2.08 -25.31 1.28
N VAL A 147 2.86 -24.96 2.31
CA VAL A 147 2.51 -23.83 3.20
C VAL A 147 2.59 -22.48 2.48
N PHE A 148 3.52 -22.32 1.53
CA PHE A 148 3.63 -21.09 0.74
C PHE A 148 2.36 -20.86 -0.08
N ILE A 149 1.92 -21.88 -0.82
CA ILE A 149 0.69 -21.82 -1.61
C ILE A 149 -0.55 -21.70 -0.71
N GLY A 150 -0.57 -22.42 0.41
CA GLY A 150 -1.64 -22.34 1.41
C GLY A 150 -1.88 -20.92 1.92
N ALA A 151 -0.81 -20.22 2.31
CA ALA A 151 -0.87 -18.84 2.77
C ALA A 151 -1.26 -17.86 1.65
N LEU A 152 -0.73 -18.06 0.44
CA LEU A 152 -1.06 -17.22 -0.71
C LEU A 152 -2.56 -17.31 -1.09
N LEU A 153 -3.15 -18.50 -0.94
CA LEU A 153 -4.55 -18.78 -1.28
C LEU A 153 -5.52 -18.59 -0.10
N MET A 154 -5.04 -18.36 1.12
CA MET A 154 -5.88 -18.29 2.31
C MET A 154 -6.97 -17.21 2.24
N ASN A 155 -6.69 -16.11 1.54
CA ASN A 155 -7.64 -15.01 1.33
C ASN A 155 -8.06 -14.88 -0.15
N ILE A 156 -8.07 -15.98 -0.90
CA ILE A 156 -8.35 -15.95 -2.34
C ILE A 156 -9.75 -15.40 -2.67
N GLY A 157 -10.73 -15.54 -1.77
CA GLY A 157 -12.05 -14.94 -1.95
C GLY A 157 -12.05 -13.42 -1.90
N GLU A 158 -11.23 -12.83 -1.02
CA GLU A 158 -11.04 -11.36 -0.95
C GLU A 158 -10.29 -10.86 -2.18
N LEU A 159 -9.19 -11.53 -2.55
CA LEU A 159 -8.43 -11.21 -3.77
C LEU A 159 -9.30 -11.28 -5.02
N ALA A 160 -10.07 -12.37 -5.15
CA ALA A 160 -10.97 -12.58 -6.27
C ALA A 160 -12.04 -11.47 -6.33
N PHE A 161 -12.65 -11.13 -5.20
CA PHE A 161 -13.64 -10.07 -5.14
C PHE A 161 -13.09 -8.71 -5.59
N TRP A 162 -11.93 -8.30 -5.07
CA TRP A 162 -11.33 -7.00 -5.41
C TRP A 162 -10.77 -6.93 -6.84
N SER A 163 -10.59 -8.07 -7.51
CA SER A 163 -10.24 -8.11 -8.93
C SER A 163 -11.42 -7.77 -9.87
N CYS A 164 -12.66 -7.77 -9.34
CA CYS A 164 -13.87 -7.60 -10.14
C CYS A 164 -14.43 -6.17 -10.08
N GLU A 165 -15.07 -5.76 -11.17
CA GLU A 165 -15.77 -4.46 -11.25
C GLU A 165 -17.27 -4.67 -11.07
N THR A 166 -17.72 -4.74 -9.82
CA THR A 166 -19.15 -4.89 -9.49
C THR A 166 -19.67 -3.69 -8.71
N PRO A 167 -20.96 -3.33 -8.83
CA PRO A 167 -21.57 -2.30 -7.98
C PRO A 167 -21.39 -2.56 -6.48
N GLN A 168 -21.42 -3.83 -6.05
CA GLN A 168 -21.20 -4.19 -4.66
C GLN A 168 -19.74 -4.02 -4.21
N ALA A 169 -18.76 -4.06 -5.12
CA ALA A 169 -17.39 -3.70 -4.80
C ALA A 169 -17.27 -2.22 -4.43
N SER A 170 -17.89 -1.33 -5.22
CA SER A 170 -17.94 0.10 -4.90
C SER A 170 -18.76 0.39 -3.63
N GLU A 171 -19.86 -0.33 -3.41
CA GLU A 171 -20.64 -0.20 -2.16
C GLU A 171 -19.83 -0.62 -0.94
N LEU A 172 -19.11 -1.74 -1.01
CA LEU A 172 -18.27 -2.20 0.09
C LEU A 172 -17.12 -1.24 0.36
N GLU A 173 -16.48 -0.71 -0.68
CA GLU A 173 -15.42 0.29 -0.57
C GLU A 173 -15.91 1.55 0.16
N GLU A 174 -17.11 2.03 -0.18
CA GLU A 174 -17.73 3.19 0.48
C GLU A 174 -18.04 2.91 1.96
N ARG A 175 -18.59 1.75 2.29
CA ARG A 175 -18.86 1.37 3.69
C ARG A 175 -17.58 1.30 4.53
N LEU A 176 -16.52 0.70 3.97
CA LEU A 176 -15.22 0.65 4.63
C LEU A 176 -14.60 2.05 4.79
N ARG A 177 -14.85 2.96 3.86
CA ARG A 177 -14.44 4.37 3.95
C ARG A 177 -15.14 5.10 5.10
N LEU A 178 -16.39 4.75 5.39
CA LEU A 178 -17.16 5.27 6.53
C LEU A 178 -16.80 4.60 7.87
N GLU A 179 -15.71 3.82 7.90
CA GLU A 179 -15.22 3.10 9.09
C GLU A 179 -16.25 2.11 9.67
N GLU A 180 -17.19 1.63 8.85
CA GLU A 180 -18.04 0.49 9.24
C GLU A 180 -17.14 -0.72 9.53
N PRO A 181 -17.42 -1.50 10.59
CA PRO A 181 -16.57 -2.64 10.90
C PRO A 181 -16.60 -3.66 9.74
N PRO A 182 -15.45 -4.27 9.35
CA PRO A 182 -15.34 -4.94 8.06
C PRO A 182 -16.30 -6.10 7.82
N VAL A 183 -16.66 -6.85 8.87
CA VAL A 183 -17.55 -8.01 8.75
C VAL A 183 -18.99 -7.57 8.52
N GLU A 184 -19.40 -6.50 9.18
CA GLU A 184 -20.71 -5.87 9.10
C GLU A 184 -20.90 -5.24 7.73
N ALA A 185 -19.90 -4.49 7.25
CA ALA A 185 -19.87 -3.93 5.91
C ALA A 185 -19.98 -5.03 4.82
N GLN A 186 -19.23 -6.13 4.98
CA GLN A 186 -19.32 -7.30 4.09
C GLN A 186 -20.73 -7.92 4.10
N LYS A 187 -21.31 -8.16 5.27
CA LYS A 187 -22.66 -8.73 5.38
C LYS A 187 -23.71 -7.81 4.78
N ALA A 188 -23.57 -6.49 4.92
CA ALA A 188 -24.51 -5.52 4.38
C ALA A 188 -24.43 -5.41 2.85
N ALA A 189 -23.23 -5.34 2.29
CA ALA A 189 -23.03 -5.20 0.84
C ALA A 189 -23.13 -6.53 0.08
N LEU A 190 -22.55 -7.60 0.63
CA LEU A 190 -22.34 -8.88 -0.06
C LEU A 190 -23.29 -9.99 0.36
N HIS A 191 -24.02 -9.82 1.47
CA HIS A 191 -24.83 -10.86 2.11
C HIS A 191 -24.02 -12.12 2.49
N THR A 192 -22.70 -11.97 2.65
CA THR A 192 -21.73 -13.02 3.02
C THR A 192 -20.44 -12.36 3.50
N THR A 193 -19.41 -13.15 3.79
CA THR A 193 -18.09 -12.69 4.19
C THR A 193 -17.00 -13.27 3.29
N PHE A 194 -15.84 -12.61 3.19
CA PHE A 194 -14.71 -13.13 2.41
C PHE A 194 -14.23 -14.53 2.83
N PRO A 195 -14.20 -14.90 4.12
CA PRO A 195 -13.88 -16.28 4.52
C PRO A 195 -14.90 -17.30 3.98
N GLU A 196 -16.19 -16.97 3.91
CA GLU A 196 -17.21 -17.85 3.33
C GLU A 196 -17.05 -17.99 1.82
N ILE A 197 -16.77 -16.88 1.11
CA ILE A 197 -16.47 -16.91 -0.33
C ILE A 197 -15.22 -17.75 -0.59
N THR A 198 -14.16 -17.55 0.19
CA THR A 198 -12.90 -18.30 0.09
C THR A 198 -13.14 -19.80 0.22
N ARG A 199 -13.86 -20.25 1.26
CA ARG A 199 -14.21 -21.67 1.43
C ARG A 199 -15.00 -22.21 0.24
N GLY A 200 -16.00 -21.46 -0.22
CA GLY A 200 -16.79 -21.87 -1.38
C GLY A 200 -15.97 -21.97 -2.67
N LEU A 201 -14.99 -21.09 -2.88
CA LEU A 201 -14.06 -21.17 -4.01
C LEU A 201 -13.12 -22.37 -3.89
N VAL A 202 -12.58 -22.62 -2.70
CA VAL A 202 -11.72 -23.79 -2.41
C VAL A 202 -12.46 -25.10 -2.73
N GLU A 203 -13.75 -25.18 -2.41
CA GLU A 203 -14.60 -26.32 -2.77
C GLU A 203 -14.89 -26.38 -4.28
N ALA A 204 -15.31 -25.27 -4.89
CA ALA A 204 -15.65 -25.19 -6.32
C ALA A 204 -14.45 -25.50 -7.24
N TRP A 205 -13.24 -25.17 -6.78
CA TRP A 205 -11.99 -25.43 -7.49
C TRP A 205 -11.30 -26.74 -7.07
N SER A 206 -11.82 -27.42 -6.05
CA SER A 206 -11.28 -28.71 -5.57
C SER A 206 -9.80 -28.62 -5.15
N LEU A 207 -9.43 -27.60 -4.36
CA LEU A 207 -8.01 -27.30 -4.01
C LEU A 207 -7.36 -28.23 -2.97
N GLY A 208 -7.68 -29.53 -3.01
CA GLY A 208 -7.06 -30.51 -2.13
C GLY A 208 -7.43 -30.38 -0.63
N PRO A 209 -7.03 -31.36 0.19
CA PRO A 209 -7.38 -31.41 1.61
C PRO A 209 -6.62 -30.37 2.46
N PHE A 210 -5.37 -30.05 2.11
CA PHE A 210 -4.56 -29.10 2.87
C PHE A 210 -5.12 -27.68 2.83
N ILE A 211 -5.42 -27.15 1.63
CA ILE A 211 -5.98 -25.80 1.49
C ILE A 211 -7.35 -25.72 2.18
N ARG A 212 -8.17 -26.78 2.06
CA ARG A 212 -9.45 -26.89 2.77
C ARG A 212 -9.28 -26.82 4.28
N ASP A 213 -8.25 -27.49 4.82
CA ASP A 213 -7.92 -27.42 6.24
C ASP A 213 -7.52 -25.99 6.64
N VAL A 214 -6.63 -25.35 5.87
CA VAL A 214 -6.17 -23.97 6.12
C VAL A 214 -7.33 -22.98 6.25
N VAL A 215 -8.33 -23.05 5.37
CA VAL A 215 -9.45 -22.08 5.34
C VAL A 215 -10.64 -22.43 6.26
N SER A 216 -10.56 -23.56 6.97
CA SER A 216 -11.65 -24.05 7.82
C SER A 216 -11.85 -23.19 9.09
N PRO A 217 -13.08 -22.98 9.59
CA PRO A 217 -13.34 -22.14 10.77
C PRO A 217 -12.95 -22.78 12.12
N GLY A 218 -12.50 -24.03 12.13
CA GLY A 218 -12.13 -24.78 13.34
C GLY A 218 -10.65 -24.67 13.72
N GLN A 219 -10.17 -25.56 14.60
CA GLN A 219 -8.73 -25.67 14.85
C GLN A 219 -8.02 -26.29 13.64
N PRO A 220 -6.78 -25.86 13.34
CA PRO A 220 -5.97 -26.46 12.28
C PRO A 220 -5.70 -27.94 12.59
N ASN A 221 -5.83 -28.82 11.60
CA ASN A 221 -5.59 -30.25 11.78
C ASN A 221 -4.10 -30.63 11.75
N SER A 222 -3.23 -29.70 11.35
CA SER A 222 -1.79 -29.93 11.25
C SER A 222 -0.98 -28.71 11.67
N MET A 223 0.30 -28.95 11.99
CA MET A 223 1.28 -27.90 12.23
C MET A 223 1.41 -26.94 11.05
N ALA A 224 1.47 -27.48 9.83
CA ALA A 224 1.57 -26.68 8.61
C ALA A 224 0.36 -25.74 8.44
N SER A 225 -0.85 -26.24 8.72
CA SER A 225 -2.07 -25.43 8.65
C SER A 225 -2.13 -24.36 9.74
N SER A 226 -1.67 -24.68 10.95
CA SER A 226 -1.54 -23.72 12.06
C SER A 226 -0.60 -22.58 11.68
N LEU A 227 0.57 -22.95 11.17
CA LEU A 227 1.62 -22.03 10.77
C LEU A 227 1.16 -21.10 9.64
N VAL A 228 0.44 -21.61 8.64
CA VAL A 228 -0.16 -20.78 7.58
C VAL A 228 -1.11 -19.73 8.16
N ARG A 229 -2.03 -20.14 9.04
CA ARG A 229 -3.01 -19.23 9.62
C ARG A 229 -2.36 -18.16 10.48
N HIS A 230 -1.41 -18.54 11.33
CA HIS A 230 -0.65 -17.60 12.14
C HIS A 230 0.20 -16.66 11.27
N SER A 231 0.76 -17.14 10.17
CA SER A 231 1.53 -16.30 9.23
C SER A 231 0.66 -15.26 8.53
N VAL A 232 -0.57 -15.61 8.14
CA VAL A 232 -1.51 -14.65 7.52
C VAL A 232 -2.03 -13.64 8.54
N GLU A 233 -2.34 -14.07 9.77
CA GLU A 233 -2.74 -13.15 10.82
C GLU A 233 -1.61 -12.21 11.21
N MET A 234 -0.39 -12.72 11.34
CA MET A 234 0.79 -11.88 11.55
C MET A 234 0.98 -10.87 10.41
N ALA A 235 0.86 -11.31 9.15
CA ALA A 235 1.00 -10.40 8.01
C ALA A 235 -0.04 -9.29 8.02
N ARG A 236 -1.28 -9.57 8.47
CA ARG A 236 -2.34 -8.57 8.65
C ARG A 236 -2.00 -7.58 9.77
N LEU A 237 -1.55 -8.08 10.92
CA LEU A 237 -1.20 -7.25 12.07
C LEU A 237 0.02 -6.36 11.79
N ALA A 238 1.01 -6.89 11.07
CA ALA A 238 2.23 -6.18 10.72
C ALA A 238 1.99 -4.93 9.85
N GLU A 239 0.84 -4.83 9.16
CA GLU A 239 0.44 -3.60 8.45
C GLU A 239 0.24 -2.39 9.38
N GLN A 240 0.00 -2.64 10.67
CA GLN A 240 -0.14 -1.61 11.70
C GLN A 240 1.17 -1.43 12.51
N GLY A 241 2.25 -2.07 12.08
CA GLY A 241 3.56 -2.08 12.74
C GLY A 241 3.85 -3.38 13.48
N TRP A 242 5.12 -3.56 13.90
CA TRP A 242 5.64 -4.80 14.51
C TRP A 242 5.49 -4.89 16.03
N ARG A 243 4.84 -3.90 16.66
CA ARG A 243 4.71 -3.77 18.11
C ARG A 243 3.23 -3.80 18.51
N GLY A 244 2.92 -4.55 19.56
CA GLY A 244 1.56 -4.62 20.12
C GLY A 244 1.23 -6.01 20.65
N ALA A 245 0.30 -6.06 21.61
CA ALA A 245 -0.08 -7.28 22.30
C ALA A 245 -0.63 -8.36 21.35
N GLU A 246 -1.29 -7.97 20.25
CA GLU A 246 -1.81 -8.93 19.26
C GLU A 246 -0.68 -9.60 18.47
N ILE A 247 0.38 -8.86 18.10
CA ILE A 247 1.56 -9.46 17.46
C ILE A 247 2.30 -10.38 18.44
N ASP A 248 2.43 -9.98 19.70
CA ASP A 248 3.05 -10.83 20.74
C ASP A 248 2.31 -12.17 20.88
N LYS A 249 0.97 -12.14 20.92
CA LYS A 249 0.15 -13.38 20.95
C LYS A 249 0.40 -14.28 19.75
N VAL A 250 0.50 -13.72 18.55
CA VAL A 250 0.75 -14.51 17.34
C VAL A 250 2.18 -15.06 17.34
N LEU A 251 3.17 -14.30 17.80
CA LEU A 251 4.54 -14.78 17.98
C LEU A 251 4.63 -15.92 19.00
N ASP A 252 3.85 -15.88 20.07
CA ASP A 252 3.76 -16.97 21.05
C ASP A 252 3.16 -18.25 20.44
N SER A 253 2.13 -18.12 19.59
CA SER A 253 1.58 -19.25 18.85
C SER A 253 2.60 -19.82 17.85
N LEU A 254 3.28 -18.95 17.09
CA LEU A 254 4.36 -19.36 16.17
C LEU A 254 5.54 -20.00 16.91
N SER A 255 5.81 -19.58 18.15
CA SER A 255 6.84 -20.18 19.01
C SER A 255 6.53 -21.63 19.34
N LYS A 256 5.26 -21.93 19.65
CA LYS A 256 4.79 -23.32 19.86
C LYS A 256 4.90 -24.15 18.59
N ASP A 257 4.59 -23.53 17.45
CA ASP A 257 4.59 -24.22 16.16
C ASP A 257 6.02 -24.56 15.67
N THR A 258 6.95 -23.63 15.85
CA THR A 258 8.33 -23.75 15.35
C THR A 258 9.32 -24.30 16.37
N GLY A 259 8.98 -24.25 17.66
CA GLY A 259 9.89 -24.58 18.77
C GLY A 259 10.95 -23.50 19.05
N GLU A 260 10.83 -22.31 18.47
CA GLU A 260 11.77 -21.21 18.63
C GLU A 260 11.27 -20.13 19.60
N PRO A 261 12.15 -19.44 20.34
CA PRO A 261 11.74 -18.37 21.24
C PRO A 261 11.08 -17.19 20.49
N PRO A 262 10.06 -16.52 21.09
CA PRO A 262 9.38 -15.38 20.46
C PRO A 262 10.31 -14.23 20.06
N ALA A 263 11.39 -13.99 20.82
CA ALA A 263 12.39 -12.97 20.50
C ALA A 263 13.12 -13.27 19.18
N THR A 264 13.59 -14.50 18.99
CA THR A 264 14.23 -14.95 17.75
C THR A 264 13.26 -14.89 16.56
N LEU A 265 12.01 -15.29 16.80
CA LEU A 265 10.97 -15.24 15.78
C LEU A 265 10.69 -13.80 15.33
N ARG A 266 10.63 -12.84 16.26
CA ARG A 266 10.42 -11.41 15.96
C ARG A 266 11.46 -10.87 14.99
N ASP A 267 12.74 -11.17 15.19
CA ASP A 267 13.80 -10.73 14.28
C ASP A 267 13.67 -11.42 12.91
N ARG A 268 13.37 -12.72 12.92
CA ARG A 268 13.22 -13.50 11.69
C ARG A 268 12.05 -13.03 10.83
N VAL A 269 10.88 -12.79 11.42
CA VAL A 269 9.71 -12.30 10.67
C VAL A 269 9.96 -10.93 10.07
N LYS A 270 10.70 -10.03 10.74
CA LYS A 270 11.10 -8.74 10.15
C LYS A 270 12.00 -8.93 8.93
N VAL A 271 13.03 -9.78 9.03
CA VAL A 271 13.93 -10.09 7.90
C VAL A 271 13.16 -10.69 6.71
N ASN A 272 12.27 -11.65 7.00
CA ASN A 272 11.45 -12.30 5.99
C ASN A 272 10.51 -11.31 5.26
N ALA A 273 10.04 -10.27 5.95
CA ALA A 273 9.20 -9.25 5.34
C ALA A 273 9.95 -8.46 4.25
N GLY A 274 11.26 -8.23 4.43
CA GLY A 274 12.11 -7.63 3.39
C GLY A 274 12.32 -8.56 2.18
N GLU A 275 12.41 -9.87 2.42
CA GLU A 275 12.43 -10.86 1.33
C GLU A 275 11.09 -10.93 0.58
N ALA A 276 9.96 -10.74 1.27
CA ALA A 276 8.65 -10.68 0.63
C ALA A 276 8.55 -9.56 -0.42
N ALA A 277 9.17 -8.40 -0.17
CA ALA A 277 9.23 -7.31 -1.14
C ALA A 277 9.98 -7.73 -2.41
N LYS A 278 11.10 -8.46 -2.27
CA LYS A 278 11.88 -8.99 -3.42
C LYS A 278 11.10 -10.04 -4.21
N VAL A 279 10.33 -10.88 -3.52
CA VAL A 279 9.43 -11.86 -4.15
C VAL A 279 8.33 -11.15 -4.95
N ALA A 280 7.71 -10.10 -4.40
CA ALA A 280 6.72 -9.29 -5.12
C ALA A 280 7.28 -8.63 -6.39
N VAL A 281 8.48 -8.05 -6.33
CA VAL A 281 9.17 -7.52 -7.52
C VAL A 281 9.37 -8.62 -8.57
N SER A 282 9.79 -9.81 -8.14
CA SER A 282 10.05 -10.93 -9.04
C SER A 282 8.77 -11.45 -9.71
N LEU A 283 7.65 -11.45 -8.98
CA LEU A 283 6.31 -11.74 -9.49
C LEU A 283 5.79 -10.67 -10.47
N GLY A 284 6.46 -9.52 -10.59
CA GLY A 284 6.11 -8.45 -11.54
C GLY A 284 5.22 -7.37 -10.96
N ILE A 285 5.16 -7.23 -9.64
CA ILE A 285 4.30 -6.26 -8.96
C ILE A 285 5.07 -5.32 -8.02
N PRO A 286 6.09 -4.60 -8.51
CA PRO A 286 6.93 -3.75 -7.67
C PRO A 286 6.14 -2.69 -6.88
N GLN A 287 4.98 -2.26 -7.37
CA GLN A 287 4.12 -1.27 -6.73
C GLN A 287 3.61 -1.69 -5.34
N VAL A 288 3.53 -2.99 -5.03
CA VAL A 288 3.07 -3.44 -3.70
C VAL A 288 4.15 -3.40 -2.63
N THR A 289 5.42 -3.20 -3.00
CA THR A 289 6.55 -3.22 -2.05
C THR A 289 6.47 -2.13 -1.00
N ALA A 290 5.93 -0.95 -1.36
CA ALA A 290 5.68 0.15 -0.43
C ALA A 290 4.60 -0.19 0.62
N MET A 291 3.75 -1.18 0.36
CA MET A 291 2.69 -1.64 1.24
C MET A 291 3.15 -2.76 2.19
N MET A 292 4.39 -3.27 2.03
CA MET A 292 4.89 -4.39 2.81
C MET A 292 5.65 -3.92 4.05
N PRO A 293 5.46 -4.58 5.21
CA PRO A 293 5.99 -4.12 6.50
C PRO A 293 7.50 -4.33 6.68
N GLY A 294 8.18 -5.01 5.74
CA GLY A 294 9.63 -5.22 5.77
C GLY A 294 10.44 -4.17 5.01
N ASN A 295 9.75 -3.30 4.24
CA ASN A 295 10.34 -2.11 3.63
C ASN A 295 10.09 -0.85 4.49
N GLN A 296 9.33 -1.02 5.58
CA GLN A 296 9.22 -0.07 6.66
C GLN A 296 10.38 -0.35 7.62
N GLU A 297 11.51 0.33 7.46
CA GLU A 297 12.46 0.47 8.57
C GLU A 297 11.68 0.89 9.81
N GLU A 298 12.01 0.32 10.97
CA GLU A 298 11.26 0.44 12.22
C GLU A 298 10.52 1.78 12.33
N SER A 299 9.19 1.74 12.25
CA SER A 299 8.33 2.87 12.54
C SER A 299 8.39 3.19 14.03
N GLY A 300 9.51 3.78 14.47
CA GLY A 300 9.48 4.97 15.31
C GLY A 300 8.86 6.13 14.50
N PRO A 301 8.64 7.30 15.11
CA PRO A 301 8.08 8.44 14.39
C PRO A 301 8.90 8.65 13.13
N GLU A 302 8.22 8.44 12.01
CA GLU A 302 8.74 8.42 10.65
C GLU A 302 9.68 9.62 10.51
N LYS A 303 10.99 9.35 10.35
CA LYS A 303 11.98 10.44 10.33
C LYS A 303 11.74 11.21 9.04
N ALA A 304 11.45 12.49 9.17
CA ALA A 304 11.37 13.40 8.04
C ALA A 304 12.58 13.23 7.10
N PRO A 305 12.38 13.21 5.78
CA PRO A 305 13.46 13.12 4.81
C PRO A 305 14.40 14.31 4.97
N ASP A 306 15.68 14.08 4.70
CA ASP A 306 16.68 15.12 4.74
C ASP A 306 16.38 16.17 3.65
N ILE A 307 16.59 17.44 3.99
CA ILE A 307 16.48 18.56 3.05
C ILE A 307 17.55 18.47 1.96
N ASP A 308 17.33 19.10 0.80
CA ASP A 308 18.38 19.34 -0.21
C ASP A 308 18.95 20.76 -0.02
N PRO A 309 20.11 20.94 0.65
CA PRO A 309 20.64 22.26 0.97
C PRO A 309 21.11 23.01 -0.29
N ASN A 310 21.59 22.28 -1.31
CA ASN A 310 22.08 22.89 -2.55
C ASN A 310 20.92 23.46 -3.36
N LEU A 311 19.84 22.69 -3.49
CA LEU A 311 18.63 23.16 -4.16
C LEU A 311 17.98 24.31 -3.38
N GLN A 312 17.97 24.25 -2.05
CA GLN A 312 17.47 25.35 -1.22
C GLN A 312 18.22 26.65 -1.50
N LEU A 313 19.56 26.62 -1.47
CA LEU A 313 20.39 27.79 -1.74
C LEU A 313 20.21 28.33 -3.16
N GLN A 314 20.05 27.44 -4.15
CA GLN A 314 19.78 27.83 -5.53
C GLN A 314 18.46 28.61 -5.64
N ILE A 315 17.37 28.07 -5.09
CA ILE A 315 16.04 28.71 -5.18
C ILE A 315 16.02 30.03 -4.39
N LEU A 316 16.67 30.10 -3.22
CA LEU A 316 16.78 31.35 -2.46
C LEU A 316 17.56 32.44 -3.22
N ARG A 317 18.60 32.05 -3.96
CA ARG A 317 19.35 32.96 -4.84
C ARG A 317 18.47 33.47 -5.98
N ASP A 318 17.74 32.59 -6.64
CA ASP A 318 16.82 32.94 -7.72
C ASP A 318 15.72 33.90 -7.23
N LEU A 319 15.15 33.63 -6.05
CA LEU A 319 14.20 34.53 -5.38
C LEU A 319 14.79 35.93 -5.12
N THR A 320 16.04 35.99 -4.65
CA THR A 320 16.72 37.26 -4.36
C THR A 320 16.98 38.06 -5.64
N LEU A 321 17.33 37.39 -6.74
CA LEU A 321 17.51 38.03 -8.05
C LEU A 321 16.18 38.57 -8.60
N SER A 322 15.10 37.77 -8.52
CA SER A 322 13.76 38.20 -8.92
C SER A 322 13.22 39.39 -8.09
N LEU A 323 13.67 39.54 -6.84
CA LEU A 323 13.33 40.70 -6.00
C LEU A 323 14.09 41.98 -6.39
N ALA A 324 15.30 41.84 -6.94
CA ALA A 324 16.10 42.97 -7.42
C ALA A 324 15.62 43.47 -8.79
N GLU A 325 15.21 42.54 -9.65
CA GLU A 325 14.47 42.84 -10.88
C GLU A 325 13.02 43.19 -10.57
N LYS A 326 12.25 43.70 -11.53
CA LYS A 326 10.86 44.17 -11.28
C LYS A 326 10.03 43.01 -10.69
N PRO A 327 9.66 43.05 -9.40
CA PRO A 327 9.17 41.86 -8.71
C PRO A 327 7.75 41.48 -9.18
N ASP A 328 7.58 40.26 -9.71
CA ASP A 328 6.27 39.65 -9.96
C ASP A 328 5.92 38.70 -8.80
N ILE A 329 4.85 39.05 -8.09
CA ILE A 329 4.34 38.26 -6.97
C ILE A 329 4.00 36.82 -7.37
N ASN A 330 3.53 36.57 -8.58
CA ASN A 330 3.14 35.23 -9.02
C ASN A 330 4.36 34.33 -9.26
N GLU A 331 5.46 34.90 -9.78
CA GLU A 331 6.72 34.19 -9.98
C GLU A 331 7.37 33.87 -8.64
N ILE A 332 7.41 34.85 -7.72
CA ILE A 332 7.97 34.68 -6.38
C ILE A 332 7.20 33.62 -5.60
N CYS A 333 5.86 33.67 -5.62
CA CYS A 333 5.05 32.64 -4.98
C CYS A 333 5.26 31.26 -5.62
N GLN A 334 5.51 31.18 -6.94
CA GLN A 334 5.79 29.92 -7.62
C GLN A 334 7.13 29.33 -7.16
N LEU A 335 8.19 30.14 -7.11
CA LEU A 335 9.51 29.73 -6.64
C LEU A 335 9.50 29.30 -5.18
N VAL A 336 8.73 29.99 -4.33
CA VAL A 336 8.55 29.60 -2.92
C VAL A 336 7.85 28.24 -2.79
N ILE A 337 6.76 28.02 -3.54
CA ILE A 337 6.07 26.72 -3.56
C ILE A 337 7.02 25.61 -4.05
N GLU A 338 7.82 25.89 -5.09
CA GLU A 338 8.81 24.93 -5.60
C GLU A 338 9.90 24.62 -4.56
N GLY A 339 10.40 25.64 -3.86
CA GLY A 339 11.38 25.48 -2.78
C GLY A 339 10.85 24.60 -1.64
N ILE A 340 9.62 24.84 -1.20
CA ILE A 340 8.98 24.02 -0.17
C ILE A 340 8.74 22.58 -0.68
N HIS A 341 8.32 22.44 -1.94
CA HIS A 341 8.02 21.12 -2.50
C HIS A 341 9.27 20.27 -2.72
N ARG A 342 10.33 20.86 -3.29
CA ARG A 342 11.50 20.11 -3.77
C ARG A 342 12.71 20.20 -2.83
N ALA A 343 12.98 21.36 -2.24
CA ALA A 343 14.16 21.56 -1.39
C ALA A 343 13.89 21.20 0.08
N VAL A 344 12.73 21.60 0.61
CA VAL A 344 12.28 21.18 1.95
C VAL A 344 11.77 19.73 1.94
N GLY A 345 11.28 19.28 0.77
CA GLY A 345 10.82 17.91 0.57
C GLY A 345 9.36 17.67 0.97
N MET A 346 8.52 18.70 0.95
CA MET A 346 7.10 18.56 1.27
C MET A 346 6.31 18.08 0.05
N GLN A 347 5.54 17.00 0.15
CA GLN A 347 4.88 16.41 -1.02
C GLN A 347 3.76 17.30 -1.58
N ARG A 348 3.03 17.99 -0.71
CA ARG A 348 1.90 18.86 -1.08
C ARG A 348 2.07 20.22 -0.43
N VAL A 349 1.86 21.29 -1.21
CA VAL A 349 2.05 22.66 -0.76
C VAL A 349 0.92 23.53 -1.30
N ALA A 350 0.37 24.38 -0.44
CA ALA A 350 -0.62 25.38 -0.81
C ALA A 350 -0.19 26.76 -0.30
N LEU A 351 -0.41 27.77 -1.14
CA LEU A 351 -0.47 29.16 -0.73
C LEU A 351 -1.92 29.61 -0.80
N LEU A 352 -2.47 30.01 0.34
CA LEU A 352 -3.74 30.69 0.44
C LEU A 352 -3.55 32.19 0.62
N MET A 353 -4.38 32.99 -0.03
CA MET A 353 -4.37 34.44 0.05
C MET A 353 -5.74 34.98 0.42
N SER A 354 -5.75 36.16 1.02
CA SER A 354 -6.98 36.83 1.40
C SER A 354 -7.90 37.06 0.21
N ASP A 355 -9.18 36.80 0.43
CA ASP A 355 -10.23 37.19 -0.50
C ASP A 355 -10.46 38.72 -0.46
N ARG A 356 -11.36 39.22 -1.33
CA ARG A 356 -11.68 40.65 -1.41
C ARG A 356 -12.39 41.18 -0.16
N THR A 357 -13.18 40.36 0.53
CA THR A 357 -13.86 40.75 1.78
C THR A 357 -12.87 40.83 2.95
N GLY A 358 -11.75 40.09 2.85
CA GLY A 358 -10.70 40.05 3.85
C GLY A 358 -10.99 39.07 4.99
N GLN A 359 -12.08 38.30 4.93
CA GLN A 359 -12.49 37.34 5.96
C GLN A 359 -11.98 35.92 5.69
N LEU A 360 -11.77 35.56 4.42
CA LEU A 360 -11.40 34.21 4.00
C LEU A 360 -9.98 34.16 3.45
N LEU A 361 -9.37 32.99 3.54
CA LEU A 361 -8.16 32.61 2.83
C LEU A 361 -8.52 31.59 1.76
N LEU A 362 -8.23 31.92 0.51
CA LEU A 362 -8.55 31.12 -0.67
C LEU A 362 -7.28 30.63 -1.37
N PRO A 363 -7.30 29.45 -2.01
CA PRO A 363 -6.14 28.90 -2.71
C PRO A 363 -5.69 29.83 -3.84
N ARG A 364 -4.41 30.19 -3.83
CA ARG A 364 -3.78 31.02 -4.86
C ARG A 364 -2.81 30.23 -5.73
N LYS A 365 -1.99 29.39 -5.09
CA LYS A 365 -1.03 28.50 -5.74
C LYS A 365 -1.02 27.15 -5.02
N LEU A 366 -0.83 26.10 -5.80
CA LEU A 366 -0.81 24.71 -5.35
C LEU A 366 0.39 24.02 -5.99
N GLY A 367 1.02 23.12 -5.24
CA GLY A 367 2.15 22.31 -5.69
C GLY A 367 2.05 20.91 -5.12
N GLY A 368 2.48 19.92 -5.90
CA GLY A 368 2.42 18.51 -5.51
C GLY A 368 1.17 17.79 -6.01
N ARG A 369 1.29 16.46 -6.15
CA ARG A 369 0.19 15.57 -6.55
C ARG A 369 -0.84 15.46 -5.42
N GLY A 370 -2.12 15.32 -5.75
CA GLY A 370 -3.18 15.19 -4.75
C GLY A 370 -3.64 16.53 -4.16
N THR A 371 -3.35 17.65 -4.85
CA THR A 371 -3.83 18.99 -4.49
C THR A 371 -4.93 19.49 -5.43
N GLU A 372 -5.38 18.67 -6.38
CA GLU A 372 -6.31 19.04 -7.45
C GLU A 372 -7.64 19.55 -6.88
N ALA A 373 -8.18 18.84 -5.88
CA ALA A 373 -9.41 19.19 -5.20
C ALA A 373 -9.28 20.47 -4.33
N TRP A 374 -8.07 20.89 -3.97
CA TRP A 374 -7.88 22.04 -3.07
C TRP A 374 -8.26 23.34 -3.74
N ARG A 375 -8.09 23.47 -5.06
CA ARG A 375 -8.34 24.71 -5.81
C ARG A 375 -9.69 25.34 -5.51
N ASP A 376 -10.72 24.51 -5.44
CA ASP A 376 -12.11 24.96 -5.29
C ASP A 376 -12.65 24.77 -3.87
N ASN A 377 -11.98 23.96 -3.03
CA ASN A 377 -12.52 23.51 -1.74
C ASN A 377 -11.70 23.92 -0.51
N LEU A 378 -10.40 24.22 -0.64
CA LEU A 378 -9.53 24.56 0.49
C LEU A 378 -9.75 26.03 0.93
N ILE A 379 -10.80 26.27 1.71
CA ILE A 379 -11.20 27.59 2.19
C ILE A 379 -11.01 27.65 3.71
N LEU A 380 -10.29 28.67 4.21
CA LEU A 380 -10.09 28.88 5.64
C LEU A 380 -10.68 30.22 6.10
N ASN A 381 -11.40 30.20 7.21
CA ASN A 381 -11.85 31.42 7.88
C ASN A 381 -10.72 32.00 8.74
N LYS A 382 -10.47 33.30 8.66
CA LYS A 382 -9.41 33.96 9.43
C LYS A 382 -9.70 34.03 10.93
N ASP A 383 -10.96 33.91 11.33
CA ASP A 383 -11.38 33.79 12.72
C ASP A 383 -11.18 32.37 13.29
N ARG A 384 -10.61 31.45 12.49
CA ARG A 384 -10.40 30.03 12.80
C ARG A 384 -11.67 29.21 13.01
N SER A 385 -12.80 29.70 12.54
CA SER A 385 -14.02 28.90 12.50
C SER A 385 -13.92 27.78 11.45
N GLY A 386 -14.58 26.66 11.71
CA GLY A 386 -14.65 25.51 10.79
C GLY A 386 -13.55 24.45 11.03
N PRO A 387 -13.57 23.36 10.25
CA PRO A 387 -12.73 22.18 10.49
C PRO A 387 -11.24 22.48 10.35
N LEU A 388 -10.85 23.35 9.41
CA LEU A 388 -9.43 23.63 9.14
C LEU A 388 -8.88 24.84 9.91
N GLY A 389 -9.64 25.42 10.85
CA GLY A 389 -9.20 26.59 11.62
C GLY A 389 -7.95 26.32 12.48
N CYS A 390 -7.74 25.07 12.88
CA CYS A 390 -6.55 24.65 13.65
C CYS A 390 -5.24 24.71 12.85
N LEU A 391 -5.30 24.81 11.52
CA LEU A 391 -4.12 24.96 10.66
C LEU A 391 -3.57 26.39 10.63
N LEU A 392 -4.31 27.38 11.16
CA LEU A 392 -3.90 28.77 11.13
C LEU A 392 -3.16 29.16 12.42
N PRO A 393 -1.82 29.26 12.41
CA PRO A 393 -1.06 29.57 13.62
C PRO A 393 -1.31 31.02 14.09
N GLU A 394 -1.00 31.30 15.36
CA GLU A 394 -1.10 32.66 15.93
C GLU A 394 -0.08 33.61 15.31
N THR A 395 1.17 33.18 15.28
CA THR A 395 2.27 33.94 14.67
C THR A 395 3.32 32.99 14.10
N GLY A 396 4.02 33.44 13.07
CA GLY A 396 5.19 32.76 12.52
C GLY A 396 4.88 31.48 11.74
N CYS A 397 5.91 30.62 11.67
CA CYS A 397 5.83 29.28 11.13
C CYS A 397 5.85 28.26 12.27
N VAL A 398 5.08 27.18 12.14
CA VAL A 398 5.03 26.12 13.14
C VAL A 398 4.92 24.75 12.47
N ILE A 399 5.35 23.73 13.19
CA ILE A 399 4.95 22.35 12.90
C ILE A 399 3.57 22.14 13.53
N TYR A 400 2.56 22.04 12.70
CA TYR A 400 1.23 21.61 13.12
C TYR A 400 1.26 20.11 13.44
N GLN A 401 0.84 19.75 14.65
CA GLN A 401 0.53 18.37 15.01
C GLN A 401 -0.97 18.18 15.19
N PRO A 402 -1.60 17.24 14.46
CA PRO A 402 -3.03 16.99 14.56
C PRO A 402 -3.38 16.41 15.94
N PRO A 403 -4.42 16.91 16.63
CA PRO A 403 -4.95 16.25 17.82
C PRO A 403 -5.61 14.91 17.45
N ALA A 404 -5.78 14.01 18.42
CA ALA A 404 -6.34 12.67 18.18
C ALA A 404 -7.70 12.65 17.46
N ASN A 405 -8.53 13.68 17.67
CA ASN A 405 -9.83 13.87 17.03
C ASN A 405 -9.81 15.05 16.04
N ALA A 406 -8.72 15.21 15.29
CA ALA A 406 -8.59 16.31 14.36
C ALA A 406 -9.74 16.29 13.32
N PRO A 407 -10.47 17.41 13.18
CA PRO A 407 -11.52 17.52 12.17
C PRO A 407 -10.93 17.38 10.76
N GLY A 408 -11.52 16.51 9.95
CA GLY A 408 -11.15 16.35 8.54
C GLY A 408 -12.10 17.10 7.60
N VAL A 409 -11.89 16.91 6.31
CA VAL A 409 -12.76 17.39 5.24
C VAL A 409 -13.06 16.27 4.24
N ASP A 410 -14.21 16.36 3.57
CA ASP A 410 -14.68 15.28 2.70
C ASP A 410 -13.92 15.18 1.37
N PHE A 411 -13.30 16.29 0.94
CA PHE A 411 -12.59 16.37 -0.34
C PHE A 411 -11.11 15.97 -0.24
N ASP A 412 -10.57 15.79 0.97
CA ASP A 412 -9.19 15.37 1.18
C ASP A 412 -9.04 14.61 2.51
N ARG A 413 -8.68 13.32 2.41
CA ARG A 413 -8.63 12.42 3.57
C ARG A 413 -7.52 12.74 4.58
N TRP A 414 -6.49 13.49 4.19
CA TRP A 414 -5.30 13.75 5.01
C TRP A 414 -5.27 15.17 5.56
N LEU A 415 -5.85 16.13 4.83
CA LEU A 415 -5.86 17.53 5.19
C LEU A 415 -6.46 17.76 6.59
N GLY A 416 -5.67 18.40 7.46
CA GLY A 416 -6.03 18.61 8.87
C GLY A 416 -5.78 17.41 9.80
N LYS A 417 -5.50 16.21 9.26
CA LYS A 417 -5.33 14.96 10.03
C LYS A 417 -3.89 14.46 10.11
N VAL A 418 -2.95 15.11 9.41
CA VAL A 418 -1.53 14.73 9.38
C VAL A 418 -0.63 15.88 9.85
N PRO A 419 0.58 15.59 10.37
CA PRO A 419 1.55 16.64 10.66
C PRO A 419 1.87 17.48 9.42
N ALA A 420 2.02 18.79 9.62
CA ALA A 420 2.18 19.74 8.53
C ALA A 420 3.05 20.93 8.94
N LEU A 421 3.61 21.64 7.97
CA LEU A 421 4.22 22.96 8.16
C LEU A 421 3.18 24.02 7.81
N THR A 422 3.00 24.99 8.71
CA THR A 422 2.11 26.12 8.49
C THR A 422 2.86 27.42 8.72
N GLY A 423 2.64 28.42 7.87
CA GLY A 423 3.34 29.70 7.95
C GLY A 423 2.48 30.86 7.49
N THR A 424 2.31 31.87 8.34
CA THR A 424 1.47 33.03 8.02
C THR A 424 2.23 34.12 7.26
N LEU A 425 1.55 34.76 6.31
CA LEU A 425 2.00 35.99 5.66
C LEU A 425 1.17 37.16 6.18
N ARG A 426 1.83 38.25 6.57
CA ARG A 426 1.19 39.44 7.14
C ARG A 426 1.59 40.70 6.39
N ALA A 427 0.76 41.73 6.42
CA ALA A 427 1.12 43.08 5.97
C ALA A 427 0.89 44.02 7.16
N GLY A 428 1.96 44.41 7.85
CA GLY A 428 1.85 44.92 9.22
C GLY A 428 1.21 43.86 10.12
N ASP A 429 0.17 44.23 10.87
CA ASP A 429 -0.57 43.29 11.74
C ASP A 429 -1.60 42.44 10.99
N ARG A 430 -1.94 42.81 9.75
CA ARG A 430 -3.02 42.16 8.99
C ARG A 430 -2.56 40.82 8.41
N LEU A 431 -3.27 39.74 8.72
CA LEU A 431 -3.10 38.43 8.06
C LEU A 431 -3.55 38.52 6.59
N VAL A 432 -2.62 38.30 5.67
CA VAL A 432 -2.85 38.37 4.21
C VAL A 432 -2.76 37.02 3.51
N GLY A 433 -2.05 36.04 4.08
CA GLY A 433 -1.93 34.70 3.49
C GLY A 433 -1.47 33.62 4.48
N LEU A 434 -1.52 32.37 4.01
CA LEU A 434 -1.07 31.18 4.73
C LEU A 434 -0.39 30.23 3.75
N PHE A 435 0.80 29.77 4.08
CA PHE A 435 1.39 28.58 3.49
C PHE A 435 1.05 27.37 4.33
N TYR A 436 0.67 26.29 3.65
CA TYR A 436 0.38 24.98 4.21
C TYR A 436 1.17 23.94 3.42
N ALA A 437 1.86 23.04 4.11
CA ALA A 437 2.57 21.95 3.46
C ALA A 437 2.49 20.65 4.28
N ASP A 438 2.18 19.54 3.61
CA ASP A 438 2.07 18.22 4.25
C ASP A 438 2.62 17.09 3.36
N ASN A 439 2.62 15.87 3.91
CA ASN A 439 3.14 14.66 3.24
C ASN A 439 2.09 13.56 3.05
N ALA A 440 0.81 13.93 3.07
CA ALA A 440 -0.32 13.03 2.85
C ALA A 440 -0.21 11.70 3.62
N ALA A 441 -0.13 10.58 2.89
CA ALA A 441 -0.10 9.24 3.45
C ALA A 441 1.23 8.86 4.12
N ALA A 442 2.32 9.60 3.89
CA ALA A 442 3.55 9.38 4.65
C ALA A 442 3.30 9.77 6.12
N GLY A 443 2.92 11.03 6.36
CA GLY A 443 2.46 11.44 7.69
C GLY A 443 3.56 11.57 8.75
N TYR A 444 4.84 11.57 8.36
CA TYR A 444 5.94 11.95 9.25
C TYR A 444 5.76 13.36 9.82
N THR A 445 6.29 13.55 11.03
CA THR A 445 6.41 14.89 11.61
C THR A 445 7.58 15.60 10.94
N PRO A 446 7.38 16.79 10.33
CA PRO A 446 8.47 17.57 9.77
C PRO A 446 9.59 17.81 10.78
N SER A 447 10.85 17.77 10.33
CA SER A 447 12.01 18.00 11.21
C SER A 447 12.18 19.48 11.55
N ALA A 448 12.97 19.77 12.60
CA ALA A 448 13.35 21.15 12.92
C ALA A 448 14.15 21.82 11.78
N GLU A 449 14.94 21.05 11.03
CA GLU A 449 15.67 21.53 9.85
C GLU A 449 14.70 21.89 8.72
N GLN A 450 13.67 21.08 8.47
CA GLN A 450 12.63 21.40 7.50
C GLN A 450 11.82 22.64 7.91
N LEU A 451 11.50 22.79 9.19
CA LEU A 451 10.84 24.01 9.69
C LEU A 451 11.72 25.25 9.45
N THR A 452 13.01 25.17 9.77
CA THR A 452 13.96 26.28 9.55
C THR A 452 14.07 26.62 8.06
N ALA A 453 14.17 25.61 7.20
CA ALA A 453 14.23 25.80 5.75
C ALA A 453 12.94 26.42 5.19
N PHE A 454 11.78 25.96 5.67
CA PHE A 454 10.48 26.53 5.36
C PHE A 454 10.41 27.99 5.81
N GLU A 455 10.82 28.32 7.04
CA GLU A 455 10.86 29.69 7.55
C GLU A 455 11.65 30.64 6.64
N HIS A 456 12.81 30.22 6.12
CA HIS A 456 13.59 31.03 5.18
C HIS A 456 12.80 31.37 3.92
N PHE A 457 12.04 30.42 3.35
CA PHE A 457 11.21 30.67 2.19
C PHE A 457 10.04 31.62 2.51
N ILE A 458 9.38 31.43 3.66
CA ILE A 458 8.27 32.31 4.08
C ILE A 458 8.77 33.74 4.37
N GLN A 459 9.94 33.90 4.99
CA GLN A 459 10.55 35.20 5.22
C GLN A 459 10.85 35.95 3.92
N ASN A 460 11.35 35.25 2.89
CA ASN A 460 11.58 35.85 1.57
C ASN A 460 10.27 36.27 0.90
N ALA A 461 9.21 35.45 0.99
CA ALA A 461 7.88 35.82 0.51
C ALA A 461 7.32 37.05 1.27
N GLN A 462 7.53 37.12 2.57
CA GLN A 462 7.12 38.23 3.44
C GLN A 462 7.84 39.54 3.10
N LEU A 463 9.15 39.48 2.81
CA LEU A 463 9.93 40.63 2.34
C LEU A 463 9.40 41.14 1.00
N CYS A 464 9.09 40.23 0.06
CA CYS A 464 8.49 40.59 -1.23
C CYS A 464 7.19 41.38 -1.05
N LEU A 465 6.28 40.86 -0.22
CA LEU A 465 4.99 41.51 0.03
C LEU A 465 5.17 42.91 0.61
N THR A 466 6.13 43.07 1.50
CA THR A 466 6.44 44.35 2.15
C THR A 466 7.02 45.36 1.15
N LEU A 467 7.92 44.91 0.26
CA LEU A 467 8.47 45.76 -0.81
C LEU A 467 7.39 46.20 -1.80
N LEU A 468 6.49 45.29 -2.20
CA LEU A 468 5.38 45.61 -3.08
C LEU A 468 4.38 46.58 -2.44
N SER A 469 4.09 46.43 -1.15
CA SER A 469 3.21 47.35 -0.41
C SER A 469 3.83 48.72 -0.12
N SER A 470 5.16 48.84 -0.18
CA SER A 470 5.87 50.12 0.02
C SER A 470 6.01 50.95 -1.26
N ARG A 471 5.81 50.32 -2.44
CA ARG A 471 5.94 50.94 -3.77
C ARG A 471 4.62 51.30 -4.43
N GLY A 472 3.50 50.78 -3.92
CA GLY A 472 2.13 51.15 -4.33
C GLY A 472 1.45 51.91 -3.23
#